data_AF-A0A953V3K1-F1
#
_entry.id   AF-A0A953V3K1-F1
#
_cell.length_a   1.000
_cell.length_b   1.000
_cell.length_c   1.000
_cell.angle_alpha   90.00
_cell.angle_beta   90.00
_cell.angle_gamma   90.00
#
_symmetry.space_group_name_H-M   'P 1'
#
loop_
_entity.id
_entity.type
_entity.pdbx_description
1 polymer ?
#
loop_
_entity_poly.entity_id
_entity_poly.type
_entity_poly.pdbx_seq_one_letter_code
_entity_poly.pdbx_strand_id
1 'polypeptide(L)'
;MTEEKKFAGDGLSRRDVMARTAWAGLGVTAGLIGVGGLERLLGQMQPRVDESSPRIGWPSVTPLPPIDDHYPVMPSWNTELRQLAPNVYAYQQQGGTGHLNAGISNAGLFVGEDSLLVFDALGFPLQSKAFIAAAKQTTGGKPITHLINSHHHGDHVAGNQFFLPAQIASHPYCRQEVLKAVPNTPASWPKQEGLADGTEIRKLAPPTVTFEDNLIYSIGGNVVEFRFVGPAHTWGDIVAYLPQHKILFAADLAFFHLVPYCHNAYVSKWMESIDKVMKMDVDVIVPGHGPVGGKKDLAESAEYFRFLKTEAKKCYDAKMSAGAAAADIKMGKFDNWMGPERIVMNTVRLYDEFKSTLTPDIDMEGTKQAILEYNSIKASKKS
;
A
#
# COMPACT_ATOMS: atom_id res chain seq x y z
N MET A 1 59.41 -36.86 0.72
CA MET A 1 59.59 -36.03 -0.49
C MET A 1 59.10 -36.88 -1.64
N THR A 2 58.00 -36.63 -2.34
CA THR A 2 57.32 -35.39 -2.75
C THR A 2 55.88 -35.73 -3.17
N GLU A 3 55.03 -34.70 -3.17
CA GLU A 3 53.64 -34.52 -3.63
C GLU A 3 53.28 -35.21 -4.99
N GLU A 4 52.03 -35.40 -5.46
CA GLU A 4 50.75 -34.67 -5.34
C GLU A 4 49.59 -35.49 -6.02
N LYS A 5 48.31 -35.15 -5.69
CA LYS A 5 47.05 -35.27 -6.50
C LYS A 5 46.29 -36.62 -6.69
N LYS A 6 45.05 -36.72 -6.16
CA LYS A 6 43.73 -36.47 -6.84
C LYS A 6 42.48 -37.03 -6.09
N PHE A 7 41.49 -36.13 -5.91
CA PHE A 7 40.00 -36.21 -6.02
C PHE A 7 39.07 -37.09 -5.14
N ALA A 8 38.13 -36.34 -4.51
CA ALA A 8 36.66 -36.41 -4.52
C ALA A 8 35.88 -37.34 -3.56
N GLY A 9 34.89 -36.72 -2.89
CA GLY A 9 33.81 -37.35 -2.13
C GLY A 9 33.04 -36.33 -1.29
N ASP A 10 32.07 -35.66 -1.92
CA ASP A 10 31.22 -34.59 -1.36
C ASP A 10 30.36 -35.01 -0.16
N GLY A 11 30.29 -34.13 0.85
CA GLY A 11 29.34 -34.18 1.96
C GLY A 11 28.80 -32.78 2.23
N LEU A 12 27.49 -32.64 2.10
CA LEU A 12 26.71 -31.41 1.91
C LEU A 12 26.93 -30.32 2.98
N SER A 13 26.94 -29.07 2.53
CA SER A 13 27.15 -27.87 3.36
C SER A 13 25.86 -27.37 4.03
N ARG A 14 25.99 -26.59 5.11
CA ARG A 14 24.92 -26.02 5.97
C ARG A 14 23.76 -25.28 5.26
N ARG A 15 23.79 -25.11 3.93
CA ARG A 15 22.69 -24.53 3.14
C ARG A 15 21.59 -25.54 2.77
N ASP A 16 21.85 -26.85 2.83
CA ASP A 16 20.83 -27.88 2.51
C ASP A 16 19.97 -28.29 3.73
N VAL A 17 20.32 -27.82 4.93
CA VAL A 17 19.57 -28.10 6.17
C VAL A 17 18.44 -27.09 6.43
N MET A 18 18.46 -25.90 5.80
CA MET A 18 17.39 -24.89 5.96
C MET A 18 16.22 -25.03 4.98
N ALA A 19 16.31 -25.92 3.99
CA ALA A 19 15.25 -26.12 2.99
C ALA A 19 14.21 -27.21 3.36
N ARG A 20 14.20 -27.72 4.61
CA ARG A 20 13.34 -28.86 5.01
C ARG A 20 12.55 -28.73 6.32
N THR A 21 12.32 -27.52 6.83
CA THR A 21 11.32 -27.30 7.89
C THR A 21 10.02 -26.73 7.33
N ALA A 22 9.44 -27.48 6.38
CA ALA A 22 8.00 -27.56 6.27
C ALA A 22 7.52 -28.54 7.35
N TRP A 23 6.62 -28.07 8.21
CA TRP A 23 5.58 -28.86 8.90
C TRP A 23 5.96 -30.31 9.29
N ALA A 24 6.52 -30.49 10.48
CA ALA A 24 6.38 -31.73 11.24
C ALA A 24 6.65 -31.50 12.74
N GLY A 25 5.58 -31.57 13.54
CA GLY A 25 5.64 -32.07 14.91
C GLY A 25 6.00 -31.10 16.03
N LEU A 26 4.98 -30.44 16.58
CA LEU A 26 4.84 -30.27 18.04
C LEU A 26 3.37 -30.43 18.41
N GLY A 27 2.97 -31.70 18.56
CA GLY A 27 1.91 -32.05 19.50
C GLY A 27 2.48 -31.98 20.92
N VAL A 28 1.58 -31.75 21.90
CA VAL A 28 1.82 -31.51 23.35
C VAL A 28 2.18 -30.04 23.61
N THR A 29 1.30 -29.12 24.06
CA THR A 29 0.09 -29.14 24.90
C THR A 29 -0.85 -28.00 24.45
N ALA A 30 -1.65 -28.21 23.40
CA ALA A 30 -2.71 -27.27 22.99
C ALA A 30 -4.03 -27.65 23.68
N GLY A 31 -4.07 -27.48 25.00
CA GLY A 31 -5.29 -27.65 25.78
C GLY A 31 -5.47 -26.43 26.67
N LEU A 32 -5.94 -25.33 26.09
CA LEU A 32 -6.72 -24.23 26.72
C LEU A 32 -6.72 -22.91 25.92
N ILE A 33 -5.93 -22.77 24.87
CA ILE A 33 -5.95 -21.57 24.02
C ILE A 33 -6.50 -21.99 22.66
N GLY A 34 -7.74 -21.62 22.35
CA GLY A 34 -8.32 -21.83 21.02
C GLY A 34 -7.41 -21.24 19.94
N VAL A 35 -7.47 -21.78 18.72
CA VAL A 35 -6.59 -21.38 17.59
C VAL A 35 -6.48 -19.86 17.43
N GLY A 36 -7.58 -19.12 17.61
CA GLY A 36 -7.58 -17.64 17.58
C GLY A 36 -6.89 -16.95 18.76
N GLY A 37 -6.75 -17.60 19.92
CA GLY A 37 -6.00 -17.06 21.06
C GLY A 37 -4.48 -17.16 20.86
N LEU A 38 -4.01 -18.20 20.18
CA LEU A 38 -2.59 -18.37 19.85
C LEU A 38 -2.17 -17.41 18.72
N GLU A 39 -3.01 -17.24 17.69
CA GLU A 39 -2.80 -16.22 16.65
C GLU A 39 -2.78 -14.80 17.22
N ARG A 40 -3.69 -14.48 18.16
CA ARG A 40 -3.70 -13.20 18.87
C ARG A 40 -2.42 -12.97 19.66
N LEU A 41 -1.94 -13.97 20.39
CA LEU A 41 -0.71 -13.88 21.19
C LEU A 41 0.53 -13.73 20.29
N LEU A 42 0.60 -14.48 19.19
CA LEU A 42 1.69 -14.41 18.22
C LEU A 42 1.70 -13.07 17.47
N GLY A 43 0.53 -12.53 17.15
CA GLY A 43 0.38 -11.20 16.56
C GLY A 43 0.81 -10.06 17.49
N GLN A 44 0.56 -10.20 18.80
CA GLN A 44 1.07 -9.27 19.83
C GLN A 44 2.60 -9.37 20.02
N MET A 45 3.20 -10.53 19.72
CA MET A 45 4.64 -10.76 19.87
C MET A 45 5.49 -10.24 18.70
N GLN A 46 4.89 -9.95 17.55
CA GLN A 46 5.63 -9.33 16.45
C GLN A 46 5.73 -7.81 16.62
N PRO A 47 6.94 -7.23 16.56
CA PRO A 47 7.10 -5.80 16.71
C PRO A 47 6.40 -5.07 15.55
N ARG A 48 5.45 -4.19 15.87
CA ARG A 48 4.99 -3.19 14.90
C ARG A 48 6.14 -2.24 14.61
N VAL A 49 6.46 -2.10 13.34
CA VAL A 49 7.53 -1.23 12.84
C VAL A 49 6.89 0.02 12.27
N ASP A 50 7.48 1.19 12.54
CA ASP A 50 7.14 2.41 11.82
C ASP A 50 7.61 2.27 10.37
N GLU A 51 6.64 2.20 9.46
CA GLU A 51 6.88 1.98 8.03
C GLU A 51 7.11 3.28 7.26
N SER A 52 6.83 4.43 7.88
CA SER A 52 6.81 5.74 7.24
C SER A 52 8.17 6.46 7.27
N SER A 53 8.89 6.36 8.39
CA SER A 53 10.05 7.20 8.65
C SER A 53 11.33 6.88 7.88
N PRO A 54 11.73 5.60 7.68
CA PRO A 54 12.98 5.28 6.99
C PRO A 54 13.00 5.68 5.51
N ARG A 55 11.83 5.77 4.85
CA ARG A 55 11.72 6.01 3.41
C ARG A 55 11.95 7.47 3.02
N ILE A 56 11.65 8.40 3.93
CA ILE A 56 11.61 9.84 3.69
C ILE A 56 12.68 10.57 4.55
N GLY A 57 13.41 9.84 5.39
CA GLY A 57 14.47 10.39 6.26
C GLY A 57 13.91 11.11 7.50
N TRP A 58 12.68 10.79 7.89
CA TRP A 58 12.07 11.30 9.12
C TRP A 58 12.55 10.52 10.35
N PRO A 59 12.52 11.13 11.55
CA PRO A 59 12.64 10.38 12.79
C PRO A 59 11.48 9.40 12.96
N SER A 60 11.69 8.28 13.65
CA SER A 60 10.62 7.32 13.89
C SER A 60 9.57 7.87 14.88
N VAL A 61 8.30 7.57 14.64
CA VAL A 61 7.20 7.83 15.58
C VAL A 61 7.23 6.77 16.67
N THR A 62 7.66 7.14 17.87
CA THR A 62 7.83 6.20 18.98
C THR A 62 7.44 6.81 20.33
N PRO A 63 6.77 6.04 21.21
CA PRO A 63 6.20 4.72 20.96
C PRO A 63 4.99 4.80 20.01
N LEU A 64 4.74 3.71 19.30
CA LEU A 64 3.47 3.50 18.61
C LEU A 64 2.32 3.43 19.63
N PRO A 65 1.09 3.86 19.26
CA PRO A 65 -0.10 3.65 20.09
C PRO A 65 -0.20 2.19 20.51
N PRO A 66 -0.48 1.83 21.77
CA PRO A 66 -0.57 0.43 22.20
C PRO A 66 -1.74 -0.30 21.51
N ILE A 67 -1.64 -1.63 21.40
CA ILE A 67 -2.79 -2.45 20.98
C ILE A 67 -3.83 -2.38 22.10
N ASP A 68 -5.09 -2.17 21.73
CA ASP A 68 -6.23 -2.21 22.63
C ASP A 68 -6.95 -3.55 22.49
N ASP A 69 -6.94 -4.33 23.58
CA ASP A 69 -7.51 -5.67 23.65
C ASP A 69 -9.04 -5.74 23.53
N HIS A 70 -9.73 -4.60 23.58
CA HIS A 70 -11.17 -4.52 23.34
C HIS A 70 -11.54 -4.59 21.86
N TYR A 71 -10.57 -4.34 20.96
CA TYR A 71 -10.78 -4.34 19.51
C TYR A 71 -10.07 -5.52 18.85
N PRO A 72 -10.59 -6.03 17.72
CA PRO A 72 -9.91 -7.08 16.97
C PRO A 72 -8.53 -6.61 16.50
N VAL A 73 -7.57 -7.55 16.46
CA VAL A 73 -6.32 -7.36 15.74
C VAL A 73 -6.58 -7.62 14.26
N MET A 74 -5.84 -6.96 13.39
CA MET A 74 -6.02 -7.10 11.95
C MET A 74 -5.68 -8.52 11.47
N PRO A 75 -6.44 -9.07 10.51
CA PRO A 75 -6.12 -10.36 9.92
C PRO A 75 -4.82 -10.29 9.12
N SER A 76 -4.30 -11.45 8.73
CA SER A 76 -3.29 -11.58 7.67
C SER A 76 -3.91 -12.13 6.38
N TRP A 77 -3.27 -11.85 5.25
CA TRP A 77 -3.68 -12.37 3.94
C TRP A 77 -2.46 -12.60 3.06
N ASN A 78 -2.63 -13.47 2.06
CA ASN A 78 -1.55 -13.90 1.18
C ASN A 78 -1.54 -13.12 -0.15
N THR A 79 -0.38 -13.19 -0.81
CA THR A 79 -0.24 -12.75 -2.20
C THR A 79 -0.96 -13.74 -3.12
N GLU A 80 -1.84 -13.24 -3.98
CA GLU A 80 -2.54 -14.07 -4.96
C GLU A 80 -2.91 -13.28 -6.22
N LEU A 81 -2.91 -13.97 -7.37
CA LEU A 81 -3.58 -13.48 -8.58
C LEU A 81 -4.97 -14.11 -8.63
N ARG A 82 -5.96 -13.38 -8.11
CA ARG A 82 -7.32 -13.86 -7.95
C ARG A 82 -8.20 -13.44 -9.11
N GLN A 83 -8.85 -14.40 -9.76
CA GLN A 83 -9.88 -14.09 -10.76
C GLN A 83 -11.15 -13.58 -10.06
N LEU A 84 -11.61 -12.39 -10.43
CA LEU A 84 -12.84 -11.78 -9.89
C LEU A 84 -14.04 -11.96 -10.82
N ALA A 85 -13.78 -11.99 -12.14
CA ALA A 85 -14.75 -12.23 -13.19
C ALA A 85 -14.04 -12.83 -14.42
N PRO A 86 -14.76 -13.30 -15.45
CA PRO A 86 -14.13 -13.71 -16.71
C PRO A 86 -13.20 -12.61 -17.24
N ASN A 87 -11.92 -12.96 -17.44
CA ASN A 87 -10.87 -12.06 -17.92
C ASN A 87 -10.53 -10.85 -17.02
N VAL A 88 -10.91 -10.86 -15.74
CA VAL A 88 -10.61 -9.80 -14.77
C VAL A 88 -9.98 -10.39 -13.52
N TYR A 89 -8.77 -9.94 -13.19
CA TYR A 89 -7.99 -10.45 -12.06
C TYR A 89 -7.50 -9.31 -11.18
N ALA A 90 -7.49 -9.54 -9.87
CA ALA A 90 -6.75 -8.74 -8.91
C ALA A 90 -5.46 -9.45 -8.52
N TYR A 91 -4.34 -8.74 -8.60
CA TYR A 91 -3.10 -9.15 -7.98
C TYR A 91 -3.05 -8.52 -6.58
N GLN A 92 -3.48 -9.30 -5.60
CA GLN A 92 -3.42 -8.92 -4.20
C GLN A 92 -2.03 -9.25 -3.66
N GLN A 93 -1.36 -8.30 -3.02
CA GLN A 93 -0.12 -8.59 -2.29
C GLN A 93 -0.40 -8.93 -0.82
N GLN A 94 0.40 -9.81 -0.24
CA GLN A 94 0.28 -10.22 1.16
C GLN A 94 0.40 -9.03 2.12
N GLY A 95 -0.23 -9.14 3.28
CA GLY A 95 -0.22 -8.11 4.30
C GLY A 95 -0.89 -8.57 5.58
N GLY A 96 -1.06 -7.63 6.50
CA GLY A 96 -1.60 -7.91 7.82
C GLY A 96 -0.54 -8.29 8.84
N THR A 97 -1.01 -8.78 9.98
CA THR A 97 -0.16 -9.19 11.10
C THR A 97 0.90 -10.20 10.65
N GLY A 98 2.16 -9.86 10.87
CA GLY A 98 3.31 -10.73 10.56
C GLY A 98 3.84 -10.68 9.15
N HIS A 99 3.29 -9.82 8.31
CA HIS A 99 3.82 -9.52 7.00
C HIS A 99 4.46 -8.12 6.98
N LEU A 100 5.35 -7.89 6.03
CA LEU A 100 5.72 -6.54 5.63
C LEU A 100 4.47 -5.88 5.04
N ASN A 101 4.19 -4.61 5.39
CA ASN A 101 3.07 -3.85 4.82
C ASN A 101 3.53 -2.56 4.13
N ALA A 102 4.83 -2.26 4.21
CA ALA A 102 5.43 -1.06 3.68
C ALA A 102 5.74 -1.20 2.17
N GLY A 103 5.18 -0.30 1.34
CA GLY A 103 5.47 -0.23 -0.10
C GLY A 103 5.01 -1.46 -0.87
N ILE A 104 3.82 -1.93 -0.51
CA ILE A 104 3.13 -3.08 -1.07
C ILE A 104 1.77 -2.59 -1.51
N SER A 105 1.40 -2.79 -2.76
CA SER A 105 0.12 -2.33 -3.32
C SER A 105 -0.55 -3.46 -4.11
N ASN A 106 -1.84 -3.36 -4.38
CA ASN A 106 -2.52 -4.29 -5.28
C ASN A 106 -2.50 -3.75 -6.71
N ALA A 107 -2.64 -4.65 -7.68
CA ALA A 107 -2.76 -4.31 -9.09
C ALA A 107 -3.95 -5.02 -9.77
N GLY A 108 -4.40 -4.49 -10.90
CA GLY A 108 -5.43 -5.09 -11.75
C GLY A 108 -4.86 -5.67 -13.04
N LEU A 109 -5.42 -6.79 -13.49
CA LEU A 109 -5.11 -7.41 -14.79
C LEU A 109 -6.39 -7.70 -15.56
N PHE A 110 -6.48 -7.17 -16.77
CA PHE A 110 -7.58 -7.36 -17.70
C PHE A 110 -7.08 -8.08 -18.95
N VAL A 111 -7.71 -9.21 -19.28
CA VAL A 111 -7.22 -10.15 -20.30
C VAL A 111 -8.01 -9.99 -21.60
N GLY A 112 -7.37 -9.48 -22.65
CA GLY A 112 -7.92 -9.44 -23.99
C GLY A 112 -7.72 -10.73 -24.77
N GLU A 113 -8.16 -10.71 -26.03
CA GLU A 113 -7.90 -11.79 -26.99
C GLU A 113 -6.40 -11.93 -27.23
N ASP A 114 -5.75 -10.86 -27.69
CA ASP A 114 -4.33 -10.85 -28.08
C ASP A 114 -3.40 -10.14 -27.10
N SER A 115 -3.93 -9.42 -26.12
CA SER A 115 -3.13 -8.56 -25.25
C SER A 115 -3.70 -8.40 -23.85
N LEU A 116 -2.85 -7.90 -22.94
CA LEU A 116 -3.20 -7.62 -21.55
C LEU A 116 -3.15 -6.11 -21.28
N LEU A 117 -4.08 -5.65 -20.44
CA LEU A 117 -4.09 -4.32 -19.84
C LEU A 117 -3.89 -4.47 -18.33
N VAL A 118 -3.01 -3.65 -17.77
CA VAL A 118 -2.68 -3.64 -16.34
C VAL A 118 -3.07 -2.31 -15.69
N PHE A 119 -3.56 -2.35 -14.45
CA PHE A 119 -3.79 -1.19 -13.61
C PHE A 119 -2.81 -1.24 -12.42
N ASP A 120 -1.90 -0.26 -12.37
CA ASP A 120 -0.73 -0.15 -11.48
C ASP A 120 0.37 -1.21 -11.65
N ALA A 121 1.60 -0.77 -11.41
CA ALA A 121 2.82 -1.50 -11.73
C ALA A 121 3.58 -2.02 -10.50
N LEU A 122 3.04 -1.82 -9.30
CA LEU A 122 3.69 -2.14 -8.03
C LEU A 122 4.96 -1.31 -7.76
N GLY A 123 5.56 -1.51 -6.58
CA GLY A 123 6.59 -0.62 -6.04
C GLY A 123 8.04 -1.02 -6.25
N PHE A 124 8.28 -2.31 -6.45
CA PHE A 124 9.64 -2.87 -6.42
C PHE A 124 9.89 -3.89 -7.53
N PRO A 125 11.18 -4.10 -7.92
CA PRO A 125 11.54 -5.04 -8.97
C PRO A 125 11.00 -6.44 -8.78
N LEU A 126 11.17 -7.04 -7.60
CA LEU A 126 10.76 -8.43 -7.38
C LEU A 126 9.23 -8.58 -7.40
N GLN A 127 8.50 -7.60 -6.85
CA GLN A 127 7.04 -7.57 -6.88
C GLN A 127 6.52 -7.47 -8.33
N SER A 128 7.05 -6.51 -9.09
CA SER A 128 6.64 -6.25 -10.49
C SER A 128 6.91 -7.47 -11.38
N LYS A 129 8.12 -8.05 -11.27
CA LYS A 129 8.52 -9.25 -12.02
C LYS A 129 7.65 -10.46 -11.65
N ALA A 130 7.33 -10.64 -10.37
CA ALA A 130 6.47 -11.73 -9.92
C ALA A 130 5.04 -11.60 -10.47
N PHE A 131 4.47 -10.39 -10.46
CA PHE A 131 3.16 -10.14 -11.06
C PHE A 131 3.16 -10.41 -12.57
N ILE A 132 4.15 -9.90 -13.30
CA ILE A 132 4.29 -10.16 -14.75
C ILE A 132 4.41 -11.67 -15.02
N ALA A 133 5.17 -12.41 -14.21
CA ALA A 133 5.30 -13.85 -14.34
C ALA A 133 3.96 -14.57 -14.10
N ALA A 134 3.22 -14.21 -13.05
CA ALA A 134 1.89 -14.76 -12.76
C ALA A 134 0.87 -14.46 -13.88
N ALA A 135 0.89 -13.23 -14.41
CA ALA A 135 0.06 -12.83 -15.54
C ALA A 135 0.38 -13.66 -16.79
N LYS A 136 1.67 -13.83 -17.14
CA LYS A 136 2.09 -14.67 -18.27
C LYS A 136 1.65 -16.12 -18.10
N GLN A 137 1.86 -16.70 -16.92
CA GLN A 137 1.48 -18.09 -16.63
C GLN A 137 -0.04 -18.28 -16.78
N THR A 138 -0.83 -17.34 -16.27
CA THR A 138 -2.30 -17.43 -16.26
C THR A 138 -2.91 -17.23 -17.65
N THR A 139 -2.25 -16.46 -18.51
CA THR A 139 -2.83 -15.99 -19.78
C THR A 139 -2.24 -16.66 -21.02
N GLY A 140 -1.37 -17.67 -20.84
CA GLY A 140 -0.70 -18.33 -21.96
C GLY A 140 0.37 -17.46 -22.63
N GLY A 141 0.96 -16.52 -21.88
CA GLY A 141 2.05 -15.67 -22.37
C GLY A 141 1.63 -14.47 -23.22
N LYS A 142 0.35 -14.06 -23.17
CA LYS A 142 -0.12 -12.85 -23.87
C LYS A 142 0.71 -11.62 -23.48
N PRO A 143 1.05 -10.74 -24.44
CA PRO A 143 1.84 -9.55 -24.15
C PRO A 143 1.04 -8.52 -23.35
N ILE A 144 1.68 -7.89 -22.38
CA ILE A 144 1.15 -6.67 -21.74
C ILE A 144 1.44 -5.50 -22.67
N THR A 145 0.39 -4.84 -23.13
CA THR A 145 0.49 -3.75 -24.12
C THR A 145 0.07 -2.40 -23.55
N HIS A 146 -0.72 -2.42 -22.48
CA HIS A 146 -1.23 -1.22 -21.83
C HIS A 146 -1.02 -1.30 -20.32
N LEU A 147 -0.57 -0.20 -19.75
CA LEU A 147 -0.45 0.02 -18.32
C LEU A 147 -1.13 1.35 -17.98
N ILE A 148 -2.02 1.33 -17.00
CA ILE A 148 -2.69 2.52 -16.50
C ILE A 148 -2.24 2.74 -15.07
N ASN A 149 -1.69 3.92 -14.75
CA ASN A 149 -1.33 4.27 -13.37
C ASN A 149 -2.46 5.05 -12.69
N SER A 150 -2.81 4.63 -11.48
CA SER A 150 -3.85 5.24 -10.65
C SER A 150 -3.45 6.61 -10.12
N HIS A 151 -2.21 6.72 -9.63
CA HIS A 151 -1.61 7.94 -9.09
C HIS A 151 -0.09 7.79 -9.04
N HIS A 152 0.63 8.79 -8.54
CA HIS A 152 2.08 8.92 -8.72
C HIS A 152 2.94 8.26 -7.63
N HIS A 153 2.36 7.65 -6.59
CA HIS A 153 3.18 7.11 -5.50
C HIS A 153 3.99 5.90 -5.97
N GLY A 154 5.18 5.77 -5.37
CA GLY A 154 6.21 4.87 -5.85
C GLY A 154 5.78 3.41 -5.84
N ASP A 155 4.96 3.00 -4.89
CA ASP A 155 4.34 1.69 -4.81
C ASP A 155 3.34 1.37 -5.93
N HIS A 156 2.96 2.34 -6.76
CA HIS A 156 2.08 2.13 -7.91
C HIS A 156 2.82 2.31 -9.25
N VAL A 157 3.84 3.17 -9.30
CA VAL A 157 4.50 3.59 -10.56
C VAL A 157 5.95 3.18 -10.68
N ALA A 158 6.64 2.83 -9.60
CA ALA A 158 8.08 2.58 -9.68
C ALA A 158 8.39 1.28 -10.45
N GLY A 159 7.43 0.35 -10.54
CA GLY A 159 7.50 -0.83 -11.38
C GLY A 159 7.30 -0.57 -12.89
N ASN A 160 6.89 0.63 -13.32
CA ASN A 160 6.55 0.94 -14.72
C ASN A 160 7.63 0.49 -15.73
N GLN A 161 8.91 0.59 -15.36
CA GLN A 161 10.04 0.18 -16.22
C GLN A 161 10.00 -1.29 -16.65
N PHE A 162 9.37 -2.17 -15.86
CA PHE A 162 9.29 -3.60 -16.15
C PHE A 162 8.15 -3.96 -17.12
N PHE A 163 7.26 -3.02 -17.41
CA PHE A 163 6.14 -3.19 -18.33
C PHE A 163 6.43 -2.64 -19.74
N LEU A 164 7.57 -1.97 -19.95
CA LEU A 164 7.96 -1.49 -21.28
C LEU A 164 8.13 -2.66 -22.27
N PRO A 165 7.69 -2.51 -23.53
CA PRO A 165 7.31 -1.28 -24.20
C PRO A 165 5.80 -0.93 -24.16
N ALA A 166 5.04 -1.42 -23.16
CA ALA A 166 3.62 -1.07 -23.04
C ALA A 166 3.37 0.45 -23.06
N GLN A 167 2.25 0.86 -23.64
CA GLN A 167 1.78 2.25 -23.56
C GLN A 167 1.32 2.52 -22.13
N ILE A 168 1.82 3.60 -21.53
CA ILE A 168 1.52 3.97 -20.14
C ILE A 168 0.61 5.20 -20.15
N ALA A 169 -0.59 5.09 -19.55
CA ALA A 169 -1.53 6.20 -19.41
C ALA A 169 -1.83 6.54 -17.94
N SER A 170 -2.23 7.78 -17.66
CA SER A 170 -2.62 8.24 -16.32
C SER A 170 -3.35 9.58 -16.37
N HIS A 171 -3.79 10.10 -15.23
CA HIS A 171 -4.17 11.51 -15.10
C HIS A 171 -2.95 12.45 -15.33
N PRO A 172 -3.10 13.65 -15.95
CA PRO A 172 -1.99 14.59 -16.15
C PRO A 172 -1.18 14.91 -14.89
N TYR A 173 -1.86 15.05 -13.74
CA TYR A 173 -1.21 15.28 -12.45
C TYR A 173 -0.25 14.13 -12.09
N CYS A 174 -0.68 12.87 -12.23
CA CYS A 174 0.17 11.71 -11.96
C CYS A 174 1.46 11.77 -12.79
N ARG A 175 1.31 12.02 -14.10
CA ARG A 175 2.46 12.15 -15.00
C ARG A 175 3.42 13.26 -14.56
N GLN A 176 2.89 14.43 -14.19
CA GLN A 176 3.71 15.58 -13.76
C GLN A 176 4.52 15.24 -12.50
N GLU A 177 3.90 14.61 -11.50
CA GLU A 177 4.59 14.23 -10.26
C GLU A 177 5.66 13.15 -10.52
N VAL A 178 5.40 12.16 -11.38
CA VAL A 178 6.42 11.17 -11.75
C VAL A 178 7.62 11.85 -12.44
N LEU A 179 7.38 12.85 -13.29
CA LEU A 179 8.48 13.61 -13.91
C LEU A 179 9.31 14.41 -12.90
N LYS A 180 8.69 15.00 -11.88
CA LYS A 180 9.43 15.71 -10.82
C LYS A 180 10.39 14.79 -10.06
N ALA A 181 10.05 13.50 -9.93
CA ALA A 181 10.87 12.51 -9.25
C ALA A 181 12.05 11.98 -10.10
N VAL A 182 11.98 12.09 -11.43
CA VAL A 182 13.02 11.54 -12.35
C VAL A 182 14.42 12.06 -12.03
N PRO A 183 14.69 13.37 -11.87
CA PRO A 183 16.05 13.88 -11.65
C PRO A 183 16.70 13.37 -10.37
N ASN A 184 15.89 13.05 -9.35
CA ASN A 184 16.36 12.64 -8.03
C ASN A 184 16.29 11.11 -7.83
N THR A 185 15.95 10.36 -8.88
CA THR A 185 15.87 8.90 -8.81
C THR A 185 17.27 8.30 -8.82
N PRO A 186 17.66 7.47 -7.82
CA PRO A 186 18.93 6.75 -7.85
C PRO A 186 19.05 5.86 -9.09
N ALA A 187 20.24 5.72 -9.65
CA ALA A 187 20.47 4.94 -10.87
C ALA A 187 20.32 3.42 -10.68
N SER A 188 20.34 2.94 -9.43
CA SER A 188 20.15 1.55 -9.09
C SER A 188 19.14 1.38 -7.96
N TRP A 189 18.52 0.20 -7.93
CA TRP A 189 17.74 -0.22 -6.77
C TRP A 189 18.71 -0.64 -5.66
N PRO A 190 18.56 -0.15 -4.41
CA PRO A 190 19.32 -0.70 -3.30
C PRO A 190 18.85 -2.13 -3.01
N LYS A 191 19.76 -2.99 -2.54
CA LYS A 191 19.38 -4.34 -2.09
C LYS A 191 18.43 -4.22 -0.91
N GLN A 192 17.26 -4.85 -1.03
CA GLN A 192 16.26 -4.94 0.03
C GLN A 192 15.61 -6.32 -0.04
N GLU A 193 15.81 -7.13 1.01
CA GLU A 193 15.36 -8.52 1.04
C GLU A 193 13.87 -8.62 0.70
N GLY A 194 13.53 -9.50 -0.26
CA GLY A 194 12.15 -9.68 -0.74
C GLY A 194 11.60 -8.58 -1.65
N LEU A 195 12.33 -7.49 -1.88
CA LEU A 195 11.87 -6.36 -2.71
C LEU A 195 12.78 -6.07 -3.91
N ALA A 196 14.11 -6.05 -3.71
CA ALA A 196 15.09 -5.79 -4.76
C ALA A 196 16.42 -6.52 -4.50
N ASP A 197 17.03 -7.06 -5.55
CA ASP A 197 18.30 -7.79 -5.43
C ASP A 197 19.51 -6.85 -5.32
N GLY A 198 19.33 -5.58 -5.68
CA GLY A 198 20.39 -4.58 -5.69
C GLY A 198 21.21 -4.55 -6.99
N THR A 199 20.78 -5.32 -7.99
CA THR A 199 21.47 -5.46 -9.28
C THR A 199 20.71 -4.77 -10.41
N GLU A 200 19.46 -4.39 -10.17
CA GLU A 200 18.61 -3.77 -11.17
C GLU A 200 18.94 -2.29 -11.38
N ILE A 201 19.03 -1.90 -12.66
CA ILE A 201 19.00 -0.49 -13.05
C ILE A 201 17.64 0.08 -12.67
N ARG A 202 17.66 1.27 -12.06
CA ARG A 202 16.45 1.99 -11.69
C ARG A 202 16.23 3.16 -12.64
N LYS A 203 15.05 3.16 -13.26
CA LYS A 203 14.59 4.23 -14.15
C LYS A 203 13.09 4.41 -13.95
N LEU A 204 12.65 5.58 -13.50
CA LEU A 204 11.24 5.90 -13.56
C LEU A 204 10.80 6.05 -15.02
N ALA A 205 9.70 5.39 -15.37
CA ALA A 205 9.07 5.45 -16.67
C ALA A 205 7.75 6.21 -16.55
N PRO A 206 7.72 7.53 -16.85
CA PRO A 206 6.51 8.32 -16.75
C PRO A 206 5.44 7.89 -17.76
N PRO A 207 4.15 8.07 -17.43
CA PRO A 207 3.06 7.96 -18.39
C PRO A 207 3.31 8.81 -19.65
N THR A 208 3.01 8.25 -20.82
CA THR A 208 3.15 8.90 -22.12
C THR A 208 1.82 9.35 -22.72
N VAL A 209 0.72 8.79 -22.23
CA VAL A 209 -0.66 9.19 -22.56
C VAL A 209 -1.33 9.76 -21.31
N THR A 210 -2.18 10.77 -21.48
CA THR A 210 -2.92 11.37 -20.37
C THR A 210 -4.39 11.59 -20.71
N PHE A 211 -5.24 11.52 -19.69
CA PHE A 211 -6.67 11.85 -19.79
C PHE A 211 -7.15 12.53 -18.50
N GLU A 212 -8.06 13.49 -18.60
CA GLU A 212 -8.52 14.28 -17.45
C GLU A 212 -9.72 13.65 -16.75
N ASP A 213 -10.76 13.28 -17.50
CA ASP A 213 -12.00 12.77 -16.90
C ASP A 213 -12.09 11.24 -16.95
N ASN A 214 -12.21 10.69 -18.16
CA ASN A 214 -12.45 9.26 -18.36
C ASN A 214 -11.64 8.70 -19.53
N LEU A 215 -11.18 7.47 -19.36
CA LEU A 215 -10.61 6.64 -20.42
C LEU A 215 -11.29 5.27 -20.38
N ILE A 216 -11.80 4.81 -21.52
CA ILE A 216 -12.58 3.58 -21.58
C ILE A 216 -11.87 2.59 -22.51
N TYR A 217 -11.68 1.36 -22.02
CA TYR A 217 -11.20 0.23 -22.82
C TYR A 217 -12.28 -0.84 -22.93
N SER A 218 -12.49 -1.35 -24.14
CA SER A 218 -13.20 -2.60 -24.38
C SER A 218 -12.18 -3.72 -24.59
N ILE A 219 -12.05 -4.63 -23.62
CA ILE A 219 -11.02 -5.67 -23.61
C ILE A 219 -11.57 -7.00 -23.10
N GLY A 220 -11.39 -8.07 -23.86
CA GLY A 220 -11.76 -9.43 -23.42
C GLY A 220 -13.23 -9.62 -23.10
N GLY A 221 -14.12 -8.87 -23.77
CA GLY A 221 -15.57 -8.84 -23.50
C GLY A 221 -15.98 -7.91 -22.35
N ASN A 222 -15.05 -7.18 -21.73
CA ASN A 222 -15.31 -6.26 -20.63
C ASN A 222 -15.17 -4.81 -21.08
N VAL A 223 -16.00 -3.91 -20.55
CA VAL A 223 -15.73 -2.46 -20.58
C VAL A 223 -15.10 -2.08 -19.24
N VAL A 224 -13.90 -1.51 -19.30
CA VAL A 224 -13.16 -1.00 -18.14
C VAL A 224 -13.13 0.52 -18.25
N GLU A 225 -13.72 1.19 -17.27
CA GLU A 225 -13.79 2.64 -17.21
C GLU A 225 -12.78 3.16 -16.20
N PHE A 226 -11.73 3.83 -16.67
CA PHE A 226 -10.81 4.57 -15.83
C PHE A 226 -11.38 5.96 -15.60
N ARG A 227 -11.69 6.30 -14.35
CA ARG A 227 -12.44 7.51 -13.99
C ARG A 227 -11.65 8.35 -12.99
N PHE A 228 -11.54 9.64 -13.24
CA PHE A 228 -11.14 10.60 -12.21
C PHE A 228 -12.28 10.81 -11.22
N VAL A 229 -12.03 10.52 -9.94
CA VAL A 229 -13.05 10.62 -8.88
C VAL A 229 -13.00 11.94 -8.12
N GLY A 230 -12.04 12.80 -8.44
CA GLY A 230 -11.70 14.02 -7.69
C GLY A 230 -10.45 13.82 -6.83
N PRO A 231 -9.89 14.91 -6.28
CA PRO A 231 -8.78 14.82 -5.33
C PRO A 231 -9.15 13.91 -4.15
N ALA A 232 -8.22 13.05 -3.75
CA ALA A 232 -8.39 12.15 -2.62
C ALA A 232 -7.04 11.93 -1.92
N HIS A 233 -6.41 10.78 -2.16
CA HIS A 233 -5.08 10.42 -1.65
C HIS A 233 -3.97 11.27 -2.29
N THR A 234 -4.17 11.63 -3.54
CA THR A 234 -3.44 12.65 -4.28
C THR A 234 -4.43 13.59 -4.99
N TRP A 235 -3.95 14.45 -5.88
CA TRP A 235 -4.82 15.41 -6.58
C TRP A 235 -5.32 14.91 -7.94
N GLY A 236 -4.86 13.73 -8.36
CA GLY A 236 -5.16 13.16 -9.67
C GLY A 236 -5.48 11.68 -9.62
N ASP A 237 -6.09 11.20 -8.53
CA ASP A 237 -6.39 9.78 -8.36
C ASP A 237 -7.48 9.32 -9.33
N ILE A 238 -7.19 8.24 -10.04
CA ILE A 238 -8.19 7.53 -10.85
C ILE A 238 -8.51 6.16 -10.26
N VAL A 239 -9.69 5.66 -10.60
CA VAL A 239 -10.14 4.29 -10.30
C VAL A 239 -10.45 3.55 -11.60
N ALA A 240 -10.42 2.21 -11.59
CA ALA A 240 -10.92 1.39 -12.71
C ALA A 240 -12.23 0.71 -12.32
N TYR A 241 -13.31 1.02 -13.05
CA TYR A 241 -14.66 0.51 -12.77
C TYR A 241 -15.15 -0.40 -13.91
N LEU A 242 -15.74 -1.54 -13.53
CA LEU A 242 -16.30 -2.53 -14.44
C LEU A 242 -17.79 -2.70 -14.12
N PRO A 243 -18.68 -1.92 -14.76
CA PRO A 243 -20.09 -1.89 -14.39
C PRO A 243 -20.82 -3.23 -14.54
N GLN A 244 -20.40 -4.06 -15.50
CA GLN A 244 -21.03 -5.36 -15.79
C GLN A 244 -20.81 -6.35 -14.65
N HIS A 245 -19.70 -6.20 -13.93
CA HIS A 245 -19.30 -7.09 -12.84
C HIS A 245 -19.42 -6.43 -11.46
N LYS A 246 -19.76 -5.13 -11.41
CA LYS A 246 -19.82 -4.34 -10.17
C LYS A 246 -18.49 -4.38 -9.39
N ILE A 247 -17.39 -4.37 -10.13
CA ILE A 247 -16.01 -4.41 -9.59
C ILE A 247 -15.40 -3.01 -9.71
N LEU A 248 -14.75 -2.55 -8.65
CA LEU A 248 -13.94 -1.34 -8.62
C LEU A 248 -12.52 -1.65 -8.16
N PHE A 249 -11.53 -1.30 -8.97
CA PHE A 249 -10.15 -1.15 -8.51
C PHE A 249 -9.96 0.29 -8.04
N ALA A 250 -9.91 0.46 -6.73
CA ALA A 250 -9.93 1.77 -6.09
C ALA A 250 -8.54 2.38 -5.89
N ALA A 251 -7.47 1.58 -6.03
CA ALA A 251 -6.12 1.98 -5.65
C ALA A 251 -6.15 2.67 -4.27
N ASP A 252 -5.37 3.72 -4.08
CA ASP A 252 -5.25 4.38 -2.79
C ASP A 252 -6.43 5.30 -2.46
N LEU A 253 -7.54 5.27 -3.22
CA LEU A 253 -8.80 5.74 -2.66
C LEU A 253 -9.24 4.88 -1.46
N ALA A 254 -8.80 3.62 -1.40
CA ALA A 254 -9.19 2.63 -0.39
C ALA A 254 -7.97 1.97 0.29
N PHE A 255 -7.97 2.03 1.62
CA PHE A 255 -7.04 1.32 2.51
C PHE A 255 -7.85 0.45 3.47
N PHE A 256 -7.77 -0.87 3.35
CA PHE A 256 -8.54 -1.80 4.18
C PHE A 256 -7.62 -2.42 5.23
N HIS A 257 -7.96 -2.23 6.51
CA HIS A 257 -7.19 -2.67 7.66
C HIS A 257 -5.89 -1.88 7.97
N LEU A 258 -5.68 -0.75 7.29
CA LEU A 258 -4.53 0.13 7.46
C LEU A 258 -5.00 1.55 7.70
N VAL A 259 -4.27 2.30 8.51
CA VAL A 259 -4.42 3.75 8.60
C VAL A 259 -4.03 4.37 7.25
N PRO A 260 -4.93 5.11 6.57
CA PRO A 260 -4.64 5.75 5.29
C PRO A 260 -3.46 6.73 5.36
N TYR A 261 -2.78 6.95 4.24
CA TYR A 261 -1.55 7.74 4.17
C TYR A 261 -1.79 9.13 3.56
N CYS A 262 -2.01 10.17 4.37
CA CYS A 262 -2.56 11.44 3.88
C CYS A 262 -1.54 12.48 3.40
N HIS A 263 -0.26 12.17 3.25
CA HIS A 263 0.79 13.20 3.06
C HIS A 263 0.63 14.11 1.83
N ASN A 264 0.04 13.62 0.73
CA ASN A 264 -0.35 14.40 -0.46
C ASN A 264 -1.87 14.58 -0.57
N ALA A 265 -2.63 14.09 0.41
CA ALA A 265 -4.07 13.96 0.29
C ALA A 265 -4.77 15.29 0.42
N TYR A 266 -5.99 15.36 -0.10
CA TYR A 266 -6.96 16.35 0.34
C TYR A 266 -8.05 15.57 1.07
N VAL A 267 -7.94 15.43 2.38
CA VAL A 267 -8.76 14.55 3.24
C VAL A 267 -10.24 14.89 3.13
N SER A 268 -10.60 16.18 3.12
CA SER A 268 -12.00 16.57 2.92
C SER A 268 -12.55 16.16 1.55
N LYS A 269 -11.74 16.29 0.48
CA LYS A 269 -12.11 15.85 -0.87
C LYS A 269 -12.08 14.34 -1.03
N TRP A 270 -11.20 13.65 -0.31
CA TRP A 270 -11.16 12.19 -0.25
C TRP A 270 -12.48 11.63 0.27
N MET A 271 -13.05 12.20 1.34
CA MET A 271 -14.38 11.79 1.81
C MET A 271 -15.47 12.04 0.76
N GLU A 272 -15.44 13.17 0.04
CA GLU A 272 -16.36 13.43 -1.09
C GLU A 272 -16.21 12.37 -2.21
N SER A 273 -14.98 11.97 -2.52
CA SER A 273 -14.66 10.93 -3.51
C SER A 273 -15.15 9.55 -3.06
N ILE A 274 -15.01 9.22 -1.77
CA ILE A 274 -15.61 8.01 -1.19
C ILE A 274 -17.14 8.06 -1.32
N ASP A 275 -17.79 9.18 -1.01
CA ASP A 275 -19.25 9.33 -1.14
C ASP A 275 -19.73 9.12 -2.58
N LYS A 276 -18.94 9.48 -3.60
CA LYS A 276 -19.23 9.17 -5.00
C LYS A 276 -19.19 7.66 -5.25
N VAL A 277 -18.15 6.98 -4.78
CA VAL A 277 -18.02 5.51 -4.92
C VAL A 277 -19.14 4.78 -4.20
N MET A 278 -19.54 5.23 -3.00
CA MET A 278 -20.63 4.62 -2.25
C MET A 278 -21.97 4.66 -3.00
N LYS A 279 -22.15 5.62 -3.92
CA LYS A 279 -23.33 5.74 -4.81
C LYS A 279 -23.25 4.91 -6.09
N MET A 280 -22.08 4.36 -6.44
CA MET A 280 -21.92 3.48 -7.61
C MET A 280 -22.47 2.08 -7.35
N ASP A 281 -22.84 1.34 -8.39
CA ASP A 281 -23.26 -0.06 -8.27
C ASP A 281 -22.02 -0.98 -8.19
N VAL A 282 -21.48 -1.12 -6.98
CA VAL A 282 -20.21 -1.81 -6.70
C VAL A 282 -20.43 -2.81 -5.56
N ASP A 283 -20.07 -4.07 -5.81
CA ASP A 283 -20.10 -5.16 -4.84
C ASP A 283 -18.69 -5.49 -4.34
N VAL A 284 -17.69 -5.47 -5.25
CA VAL A 284 -16.29 -5.83 -4.95
C VAL A 284 -15.38 -4.62 -5.14
N ILE A 285 -14.54 -4.35 -4.15
CA ILE A 285 -13.53 -3.29 -4.18
C ILE A 285 -12.15 -3.91 -3.98
N VAL A 286 -11.25 -3.66 -4.93
CA VAL A 286 -9.82 -3.95 -4.82
C VAL A 286 -9.14 -2.67 -4.33
N PRO A 287 -8.71 -2.60 -3.06
CA PRO A 287 -8.02 -1.43 -2.54
C PRO A 287 -6.60 -1.36 -3.08
N GLY A 288 -5.94 -0.21 -2.95
CA GLY A 288 -4.51 -0.09 -3.18
C GLY A 288 -3.72 -0.85 -2.11
N HIS A 289 -4.19 -0.80 -0.86
CA HIS A 289 -3.61 -1.52 0.27
C HIS A 289 -4.67 -2.25 1.09
N GLY A 290 -4.44 -3.54 1.34
CA GLY A 290 -5.38 -4.40 2.05
C GLY A 290 -5.88 -5.57 1.20
N PRO A 291 -6.67 -6.47 1.79
CA PRO A 291 -7.30 -7.54 1.06
C PRO A 291 -8.41 -7.02 0.15
N VAL A 292 -8.82 -7.78 -0.86
CA VAL A 292 -10.05 -7.49 -1.63
C VAL A 292 -11.25 -7.50 -0.69
N GLY A 293 -12.04 -6.43 -0.72
CA GLY A 293 -13.19 -6.21 0.16
C GLY A 293 -14.37 -5.61 -0.59
N GLY A 294 -15.14 -4.75 0.08
CA GLY A 294 -16.31 -4.09 -0.50
C GLY A 294 -16.67 -2.78 0.17
N LYS A 295 -17.90 -2.31 -0.06
CA LYS A 295 -18.38 -1.02 0.45
C LYS A 295 -18.35 -0.89 1.97
N LYS A 296 -18.47 -2.01 2.71
CA LYS A 296 -18.37 -2.01 4.17
C LYS A 296 -16.98 -1.56 4.63
N ASP A 297 -15.94 -2.08 3.99
CA ASP A 297 -14.54 -1.77 4.32
C ASP A 297 -14.22 -0.32 3.95
N LEU A 298 -14.70 0.14 2.78
CA LEU A 298 -14.56 1.54 2.38
C LEU A 298 -15.28 2.51 3.33
N ALA A 299 -16.45 2.14 3.83
CA ALA A 299 -17.18 2.91 4.82
C ALA A 299 -16.41 3.01 6.16
N GLU A 300 -15.67 1.97 6.53
CA GLU A 300 -14.81 1.98 7.71
C GLU A 300 -13.59 2.89 7.52
N SER A 301 -12.96 2.89 6.34
CA SER A 301 -11.91 3.88 6.01
C SER A 301 -12.45 5.32 6.11
N ALA A 302 -13.68 5.57 5.65
CA ALA A 302 -14.33 6.88 5.79
C ALA A 302 -14.64 7.24 7.25
N GLU A 303 -14.97 6.25 8.09
CA GLU A 303 -15.15 6.45 9.53
C GLU A 303 -13.88 6.97 10.19
N TYR A 304 -12.71 6.42 9.83
CA TYR A 304 -11.42 6.92 10.30
C TYR A 304 -11.21 8.40 9.94
N PHE A 305 -11.48 8.81 8.70
CA PHE A 305 -11.32 10.22 8.31
C PHE A 305 -12.26 11.15 9.07
N ARG A 306 -13.53 10.76 9.25
CA ARG A 306 -14.50 11.55 10.03
C ARG A 306 -14.07 11.66 11.48
N PHE A 307 -13.63 10.55 12.08
CA PHE A 307 -13.10 10.51 13.43
C PHE A 307 -11.89 11.46 13.58
N LEU A 308 -10.85 11.25 12.78
CA LEU A 308 -9.62 12.02 12.91
C LEU A 308 -9.85 13.50 12.64
N LYS A 309 -10.62 13.86 11.60
CA LYS A 309 -10.96 15.25 11.31
C LYS A 309 -11.68 15.91 12.49
N THR A 310 -12.59 15.20 13.15
CA THR A 310 -13.33 15.71 14.31
C THR A 310 -12.40 15.93 15.50
N GLU A 311 -11.59 14.94 15.87
CA GLU A 311 -10.69 15.05 17.02
C GLU A 311 -9.56 16.04 16.78
N ALA A 312 -8.93 16.01 15.60
CA ALA A 312 -7.89 16.98 15.23
C ALA A 312 -8.44 18.41 15.22
N LYS A 313 -9.69 18.62 14.80
CA LYS A 313 -10.31 19.96 14.84
C LYS A 313 -10.51 20.46 16.26
N LYS A 314 -10.89 19.60 17.21
CA LYS A 314 -10.99 19.96 18.64
C LYS A 314 -9.63 20.40 19.18
N CYS A 315 -8.57 19.63 18.92
CA CYS A 315 -7.21 19.98 19.33
C CYS A 315 -6.73 21.29 18.68
N TYR A 316 -7.02 21.48 17.40
CA TYR A 316 -6.68 22.70 16.67
C TYR A 316 -7.37 23.94 17.26
N ASP A 317 -8.66 23.85 17.58
CA ASP A 317 -9.42 24.94 18.19
C ASP A 317 -8.94 25.25 19.62
N ALA A 318 -8.48 24.23 20.34
CA ALA A 318 -7.78 24.36 21.62
C ALA A 318 -6.32 24.86 21.50
N LYS A 319 -5.88 25.27 20.31
CA LYS A 319 -4.54 25.81 20.02
C LYS A 319 -3.39 24.84 20.27
N MET A 320 -3.67 23.54 20.25
CA MET A 320 -2.61 22.53 20.27
C MET A 320 -1.91 22.50 18.91
N SER A 321 -0.60 22.32 18.91
CA SER A 321 0.21 21.95 17.74
C SER A 321 -0.18 20.57 17.21
N ALA A 322 0.18 20.27 15.95
CA ALA A 322 -0.16 19.01 15.31
C ALA A 322 0.49 17.79 16.00
N GLY A 323 1.73 17.91 16.45
CA GLY A 323 2.42 16.86 17.19
C GLY A 323 1.79 16.58 18.54
N ALA A 324 1.45 17.65 19.28
CA ALA A 324 0.71 17.52 20.54
C ALA A 324 -0.69 16.93 20.36
N ALA A 325 -1.42 17.35 19.32
CA ALA A 325 -2.72 16.78 18.98
C ALA A 325 -2.62 15.29 18.66
N ALA A 326 -1.70 14.89 17.77
CA ALA A 326 -1.47 13.48 17.46
C ALA A 326 -1.06 12.66 18.70
N ALA A 327 -0.38 13.27 19.68
CA ALA A 327 -0.02 12.60 20.93
C ALA A 327 -1.19 12.48 21.93
N ASP A 328 -2.23 13.28 21.77
CA ASP A 328 -3.40 13.32 22.66
C ASP A 328 -4.57 12.48 22.14
N ILE A 329 -4.79 12.49 20.83
CA ILE A 329 -5.86 11.74 20.17
C ILE A 329 -5.69 10.22 20.42
N LYS A 330 -6.79 9.59 20.84
CA LYS A 330 -6.91 8.13 21.03
C LYS A 330 -7.74 7.56 19.90
N MET A 331 -7.15 6.80 18.98
CA MET A 331 -7.89 6.38 17.77
C MET A 331 -8.83 5.19 18.01
N GLY A 332 -8.78 4.59 19.21
CA GLY A 332 -9.69 3.49 19.57
C GLY A 332 -9.41 2.28 18.68
N LYS A 333 -10.42 1.77 17.97
CA LYS A 333 -10.24 0.61 17.09
C LYS A 333 -9.15 0.80 16.03
N PHE A 334 -8.88 2.04 15.60
CA PHE A 334 -7.86 2.31 14.59
C PHE A 334 -6.43 2.28 15.17
N ASP A 335 -6.26 2.28 16.50
CA ASP A 335 -4.94 2.03 17.12
C ASP A 335 -4.46 0.58 16.85
N ASN A 336 -5.38 -0.34 16.57
CA ASN A 336 -5.06 -1.73 16.19
C ASN A 336 -4.81 -1.89 14.69
N TRP A 337 -5.11 -0.88 13.86
CA TRP A 337 -4.81 -0.93 12.43
C TRP A 337 -3.31 -0.90 12.17
N MET A 338 -2.91 -1.33 10.99
CA MET A 338 -1.51 -1.18 10.59
C MET A 338 -1.21 0.26 10.23
N GLY A 339 0.04 0.66 10.43
CA GLY A 339 0.49 2.02 10.22
C GLY A 339 -0.06 3.06 11.22
N PRO A 340 -0.29 2.76 12.51
CA PRO A 340 -0.89 3.72 13.45
C PRO A 340 -0.02 4.97 13.66
N GLU A 341 1.28 4.91 13.35
CA GLU A 341 2.19 6.06 13.33
C GLU A 341 1.73 7.18 12.39
N ARG A 342 0.97 6.84 11.35
CA ARG A 342 0.49 7.78 10.33
C ARG A 342 -0.46 8.82 10.91
N ILE A 343 -0.95 8.65 12.14
CA ILE A 343 -1.72 9.68 12.84
C ILE A 343 -0.98 11.03 12.85
N VAL A 344 0.34 11.05 13.00
CA VAL A 344 1.11 12.31 13.07
C VAL A 344 1.03 13.07 11.76
N MET A 345 1.39 12.44 10.63
CA MET A 345 1.33 13.09 9.32
C MET A 345 -0.12 13.41 8.90
N ASN A 346 -1.07 12.55 9.25
CA ASN A 346 -2.48 12.76 8.92
C ASN A 346 -3.05 13.97 9.69
N THR A 347 -2.60 14.17 10.93
CA THR A 347 -2.94 15.35 11.74
C THR A 347 -2.31 16.62 11.16
N VAL A 348 -1.04 16.58 10.75
CA VAL A 348 -0.38 17.71 10.07
C VAL A 348 -1.15 18.09 8.80
N ARG A 349 -1.51 17.11 7.98
CA ARG A 349 -2.27 17.36 6.75
C ARG A 349 -3.61 18.04 7.02
N LEU A 350 -4.37 17.56 8.00
CA LEU A 350 -5.63 18.17 8.41
C LEU A 350 -5.44 19.59 8.95
N TYR A 351 -4.35 19.84 9.68
CA TYR A 351 -4.02 21.17 10.16
C TYR A 351 -3.76 22.15 9.01
N ASP A 352 -3.10 21.71 7.94
CA ASP A 352 -2.90 22.53 6.75
C ASP A 352 -4.22 22.83 6.04
N GLU A 353 -5.16 21.88 6.01
CA GLU A 353 -6.54 22.13 5.56
C GLU A 353 -7.23 23.19 6.44
N PHE A 354 -7.16 23.06 7.77
CA PHE A 354 -7.83 23.98 8.69
C PHE A 354 -7.26 25.41 8.62
N LYS A 355 -5.97 25.54 8.32
CA LYS A 355 -5.29 26.83 8.10
C LYS A 355 -5.51 27.39 6.69
N SER A 356 -6.11 26.63 5.78
CA SER A 356 -6.20 26.96 4.35
C SER A 356 -4.82 27.14 3.69
N THR A 357 -3.81 26.38 4.14
CA THR A 357 -2.44 26.37 3.60
C THR A 357 -2.11 25.09 2.85
N LEU A 358 -3.08 24.17 2.70
CA LEU A 358 -2.90 22.90 2.02
C LEU A 358 -2.41 23.09 0.57
N THR A 359 -1.29 22.46 0.24
CA THR A 359 -0.77 22.35 -1.13
C THR A 359 -0.69 20.87 -1.56
N PRO A 360 -0.52 20.55 -2.85
CA PRO A 360 -0.35 19.16 -3.29
C PRO A 360 0.92 18.48 -2.75
N ASP A 361 1.94 19.26 -2.42
CA ASP A 361 3.21 18.75 -1.92
C ASP A 361 3.14 18.37 -0.43
N ILE A 362 4.08 17.54 0.00
CA ILE A 362 4.19 17.07 1.39
C ILE A 362 4.77 18.20 2.26
N ASP A 363 4.17 18.47 3.43
CA ASP A 363 4.80 19.29 4.47
C ASP A 363 5.88 18.49 5.22
N MET A 364 7.06 18.40 4.61
CA MET A 364 8.19 17.63 5.12
C MET A 364 8.67 18.14 6.48
N GLU A 365 8.76 19.46 6.65
CA GLU A 365 9.30 20.07 7.85
C GLU A 365 8.26 20.07 8.98
N GLY A 366 7.01 20.44 8.70
CA GLY A 366 5.94 20.37 9.68
C GLY A 366 5.69 18.95 10.19
N THR A 367 5.76 17.95 9.30
CA THR A 367 5.67 16.54 9.70
C THR A 367 6.84 16.15 10.60
N LYS A 368 8.07 16.48 10.23
CA LYS A 368 9.25 16.19 11.05
C LYS A 368 9.15 16.82 12.45
N GLN A 369 8.75 18.10 12.54
CA GLN A 369 8.57 18.78 13.83
C GLN A 369 7.45 18.15 14.66
N ALA A 370 6.34 17.79 14.04
CA ALA A 370 5.23 17.11 14.72
C ALA A 370 5.66 15.74 15.28
N ILE A 371 6.48 14.98 14.57
CA ILE A 371 7.02 13.70 15.06
C ILE A 371 7.91 13.92 16.29
N LEU A 372 8.82 14.90 16.25
CA LEU A 372 9.72 15.21 17.37
C LEU A 372 8.92 15.60 18.63
N GLU A 373 7.91 16.45 18.45
CA GLU A 373 7.02 16.87 19.53
C GLU A 373 6.18 15.71 20.08
N TYR A 374 5.57 14.89 19.20
CA TYR A 374 4.84 13.68 19.57
C TYR A 374 5.69 12.77 20.46
N ASN A 375 6.93 12.48 20.02
CA ASN A 375 7.85 11.63 20.73
C ASN A 375 8.21 12.20 22.11
N SER A 376 8.47 13.51 22.19
CA SER A 376 8.77 14.19 23.45
C SER A 376 7.64 14.06 24.47
N ILE A 377 6.38 14.27 24.04
CA ILE A 377 5.20 14.16 24.90
C ILE A 377 4.94 12.72 25.35
N LYS A 378 5.10 11.74 24.47
CA LYS A 378 4.89 10.33 24.85
C LYS A 378 6.01 9.80 25.75
N ALA A 379 7.23 10.33 25.63
CA ALA A 379 8.33 10.01 26.52
C ALA A 379 8.09 10.53 27.95
N SER A 380 7.59 11.76 28.11
CA SER A 380 7.32 12.36 29.42
C SER A 380 6.13 11.72 30.17
N LYS A 381 5.18 11.10 29.46
CA LYS A 381 4.08 10.34 30.09
C LYS A 381 4.50 8.98 30.66
N LYS A 382 5.75 8.53 30.40
CA LYS A 382 6.30 7.27 30.94
C LYS A 382 7.13 7.46 32.22
N SER A 383 7.50 8.69 32.56
CA SER A 383 8.12 9.07 33.84
C SER A 383 7.07 9.50 34.84
#